data_AF-A0A7W8E862-F1
#
_entry.id   AF-A0A7W8E862-F1
#
_cell.length_a   1.000
_cell.length_b   1.000
_cell.length_c   1.000
_cell.angle_alpha   90.00
_cell.angle_beta   90.00
_cell.angle_gamma   90.00
#
_symmetry.space_group_name_H-M   'P 1'
#
loop_
_entity.id
_entity.type
_entity.pdbx_description
1 polymer ?
#
loop_
_entity_poly.entity_id
_entity_poly.type
_entity_poly.pdbx_seq_one_letter_code
_entity_poly.pdbx_strand_id
1 'polypeptide(L)'
;MDRRRSFAISGLAGFVLLAASGCHSAYVEAVVRNDSGAAVSLVELDYPSASFGTETLAAGGEYHYRFKILGNGPTKVIWTDSARKEHTVAGPELQEGLQGRLTVALSATSATWNTQLHR
;
A
#
# COMPACT_ATOMS: atom_id res chain seq x y z
N MET A 1 -47.58 42.68 -37.49
CA MET A 1 -47.18 43.25 -36.19
C MET A 1 -47.30 42.17 -35.14
N ASP A 2 -46.48 42.00 -34.12
CA ASP A 2 -45.17 42.50 -33.73
C ASP A 2 -44.83 41.71 -32.46
N ARG A 3 -43.53 41.54 -32.21
CA ARG A 3 -42.91 41.49 -30.89
C ARG A 3 -42.80 40.15 -30.14
N ARG A 4 -41.64 39.54 -30.39
CA ARG A 4 -40.78 38.78 -29.48
C ARG A 4 -41.00 39.12 -27.99
N ARG A 5 -41.12 38.09 -27.16
CA ARG A 5 -40.70 38.11 -25.75
C ARG A 5 -40.03 36.78 -25.38
N SER A 6 -38.70 36.80 -25.42
CA SER A 6 -37.84 35.86 -24.70
C SER A 6 -38.12 35.99 -23.20
N PHE A 7 -38.14 34.88 -22.46
CA PHE A 7 -37.56 34.70 -21.12
C PHE A 7 -38.06 33.37 -20.52
N ALA A 8 -37.16 32.38 -20.46
CA ALA A 8 -37.11 31.41 -19.36
C ALA A 8 -35.70 30.83 -19.34
N ILE A 9 -34.86 31.49 -18.55
CA ILE A 9 -33.48 31.16 -18.24
C ILE A 9 -33.48 30.08 -17.14
N SER A 10 -32.56 29.12 -17.27
CA SER A 10 -31.93 28.33 -16.20
C SER A 10 -32.77 27.32 -15.43
N GLY A 11 -32.53 26.03 -15.68
CA GLY A 11 -33.01 24.96 -14.81
C GLY A 11 -32.23 23.65 -14.87
N LEU A 12 -31.01 23.59 -15.44
CA LEU A 12 -30.33 22.31 -15.68
C LEU A 12 -28.81 22.32 -15.46
N ALA A 13 -28.29 23.16 -14.56
CA ALA A 13 -26.83 23.29 -14.33
C ALA A 13 -26.37 22.92 -12.90
N GLY A 14 -27.21 22.27 -12.09
CA GLY A 14 -26.97 22.17 -10.64
C GLY A 14 -26.51 20.83 -10.07
N PHE A 15 -26.66 19.70 -10.76
CA PHE A 15 -26.62 18.39 -10.06
C PHE A 15 -25.55 17.38 -10.54
N VAL A 16 -24.54 17.82 -11.28
CA VAL A 16 -23.43 16.94 -11.73
C VAL A 16 -22.18 17.03 -10.85
N LEU A 17 -22.08 18.03 -9.95
CA LEU A 17 -20.87 18.28 -9.15
C LEU A 17 -20.75 17.48 -7.84
N LEU A 18 -21.72 16.63 -7.49
CA LEU A 18 -21.74 15.87 -6.23
C LEU A 18 -21.20 14.43 -6.34
N ALA A 19 -20.78 13.98 -7.53
CA ALA A 19 -20.37 12.59 -7.74
C ALA A 19 -18.87 12.30 -7.45
N ALA A 20 -18.07 13.31 -7.09
CA ALA A 20 -16.61 13.15 -6.97
C ALA A 20 -16.07 13.11 -5.52
N SER A 21 -16.88 13.38 -4.49
CA SER A 21 -16.46 13.20 -3.09
C SER A 21 -16.74 11.76 -2.63
N GLY A 22 -16.15 10.78 -3.32
CA GLY A 22 -16.07 9.43 -2.77
C GLY A 22 -15.19 9.45 -1.52
N CYS A 23 -15.59 8.74 -0.45
CA CYS A 23 -14.76 8.59 0.73
C CYS A 23 -13.44 7.88 0.37
N HIS A 24 -12.38 8.64 0.10
CA HIS A 24 -11.05 8.10 -0.10
C HIS A 24 -10.54 7.57 1.24
N SER A 25 -10.45 6.24 1.36
CA SER A 25 -9.83 5.62 2.53
C SER A 25 -8.35 5.44 2.25
N ALA A 26 -7.49 6.22 2.90
CA ALA A 26 -6.03 6.03 2.83
C ALA A 26 -5.64 4.60 3.21
N TYR A 27 -4.83 3.94 2.38
CA TYR A 27 -4.22 2.64 2.67
C TYR A 27 -2.87 2.53 1.96
N VAL A 28 -2.01 1.69 2.52
CA VAL A 28 -0.76 1.25 1.90
C VAL A 28 -1.03 -0.08 1.21
N GLU A 29 -0.66 -0.18 -0.07
CA GLU A 29 -0.47 -1.43 -0.78
C GLU A 29 0.97 -1.89 -0.57
N ALA A 30 1.15 -2.95 0.22
CA ALA A 30 2.45 -3.55 0.45
C ALA A 30 2.66 -4.78 -0.44
N VAL A 31 3.87 -4.90 -0.97
CA VAL A 31 4.30 -6.02 -1.80
C VAL A 31 5.63 -6.53 -1.26
N VAL A 32 5.66 -7.76 -0.78
CA VAL A 32 6.91 -8.46 -0.44
C VAL A 32 7.26 -9.40 -1.59
N ARG A 33 8.40 -9.16 -2.24
CA ARG A 33 8.89 -9.96 -3.36
C ARG A 33 10.10 -10.76 -2.94
N ASN A 34 10.15 -12.02 -3.33
CA ASN A 34 11.26 -12.90 -3.02
C ASN A 34 12.27 -12.97 -4.18
N ASP A 35 13.26 -12.08 -4.16
CA ASP A 35 14.37 -12.06 -5.12
C ASP A 35 15.61 -12.84 -4.59
N SER A 36 15.46 -13.64 -3.53
CA SER A 36 16.56 -14.35 -2.88
C SER A 36 17.14 -15.53 -3.68
N GLY A 37 16.42 -15.98 -4.72
CA GLY A 37 16.79 -17.13 -5.55
C GLY A 37 16.34 -18.49 -5.02
N ALA A 38 15.73 -18.55 -3.83
CA ALA A 38 15.15 -19.78 -3.26
C ALA A 38 13.81 -19.49 -2.58
N ALA A 39 13.00 -20.52 -2.35
CA ALA A 39 11.79 -20.35 -1.54
C ALA A 39 12.17 -19.97 -0.09
N VAL A 40 11.45 -19.02 0.48
CA VAL A 40 11.60 -18.59 1.87
C VAL A 40 10.32 -18.91 2.65
N SER A 41 10.44 -18.97 3.97
CA SER A 41 9.32 -19.30 4.87
C SER A 41 9.16 -18.25 5.97
N LEU A 42 8.00 -18.25 6.62
CA LEU A 42 7.68 -17.35 7.73
C LEU A 42 7.97 -15.88 7.39
N VAL A 43 7.47 -15.44 6.23
CA VAL A 43 7.67 -14.07 5.76
C VAL A 43 6.68 -13.16 6.47
N GLU A 44 7.18 -12.16 7.18
CA GLU A 44 6.37 -11.22 7.96
C GLU A 44 6.83 -9.78 7.70
N LEU A 45 5.86 -8.89 7.48
CA LEU A 45 6.07 -7.44 7.48
C LEU A 45 5.43 -6.84 8.73
N ASP A 46 6.27 -6.27 9.59
CA ASP A 46 5.86 -5.49 10.75
C ASP A 46 5.77 -4.02 10.37
N TYR A 47 4.71 -3.38 10.83
CA TYR A 47 4.43 -1.96 10.66
C TYR A 47 3.80 -1.40 11.93
N PRO A 48 3.66 -0.07 12.06
CA PRO A 48 3.02 0.49 13.23
C PRO A 48 1.65 -0.14 13.47
N SER A 49 1.43 -0.61 14.71
CA SER A 49 0.24 -1.31 15.24
C SER A 49 0.03 -2.78 14.91
N ALA A 50 0.69 -3.37 13.91
CA ALA A 50 0.39 -4.74 13.48
C ALA A 50 1.48 -5.40 12.62
N SER A 51 1.26 -6.68 12.34
CA SER A 51 2.11 -7.52 11.48
C SER A 51 1.23 -8.29 10.50
N PHE A 52 1.74 -8.59 9.32
CA PHE A 52 1.10 -9.53 8.39
C PHE A 52 2.15 -10.38 7.69
N GLY A 53 1.79 -11.61 7.32
CA GLY A 53 2.75 -12.54 6.75
C GLY A 53 2.15 -13.70 5.98
N THR A 54 3.02 -14.54 5.44
CA THR A 54 2.70 -15.81 4.77
C THR A 54 3.71 -16.88 5.19
N GLU A 55 3.26 -18.13 5.31
CA GLU A 55 4.12 -19.24 5.74
C GLU A 55 5.22 -19.57 4.72
N THR A 56 4.96 -19.37 3.43
CA THR A 56 5.92 -19.68 2.36
C THR A 56 5.76 -18.69 1.22
N LEU A 57 6.89 -18.27 0.65
CA LEU A 57 6.96 -17.45 -0.56
C LEU A 57 7.99 -18.07 -1.52
N ALA A 58 7.51 -18.54 -2.68
CA ALA A 58 8.36 -19.14 -3.70
C ALA A 58 9.41 -18.14 -4.23
N ALA A 59 10.51 -18.64 -4.80
CA ALA A 59 11.49 -17.80 -5.50
C ALA A 59 10.81 -17.04 -6.64
N GLY A 60 11.04 -15.72 -6.73
CA GLY A 60 10.37 -14.82 -7.66
C GLY A 60 8.89 -14.54 -7.34
N GLY A 61 8.36 -15.09 -6.25
CA GLY A 61 6.98 -14.87 -5.82
C GLY A 61 6.78 -13.51 -5.17
N GLU A 62 5.54 -13.04 -5.22
CA GLU A 62 5.09 -11.82 -4.53
C GLU A 62 3.96 -12.15 -3.55
N TYR A 63 3.99 -11.48 -2.39
CA TYR A 63 2.91 -11.48 -1.42
C TYR A 63 2.39 -10.05 -1.26
N HIS A 64 1.09 -9.87 -1.49
CA HIS A 64 0.43 -8.57 -1.48
C HIS A 64 -0.49 -8.46 -0.27
N TYR A 65 -0.41 -7.32 0.42
CA TYR A 65 -1.31 -7.01 1.52
C TYR A 65 -1.65 -5.52 1.53
N ARG A 66 -2.84 -5.19 2.05
CA ARG A 66 -3.29 -3.80 2.18
C ARG A 66 -3.59 -3.49 3.63
N PHE A 67 -3.07 -2.37 4.12
CA PHE A 67 -3.30 -1.96 5.50
C PHE A 67 -3.47 -0.46 5.64
N LYS A 68 -4.08 -0.06 6.75
CA LYS A 68 -4.05 1.31 7.25
C LYS A 68 -2.95 1.42 8.28
N ILE A 69 -2.19 2.49 8.22
CA ILE A 69 -1.23 2.81 9.27
C ILE A 69 -2.03 3.38 10.44
N LEU A 70 -2.02 2.68 11.58
CA LEU A 70 -2.60 3.16 12.83
C LEU A 70 -1.42 3.46 13.78
N GLY A 71 -1.14 4.74 14.03
CA GLY A 71 0.06 5.16 14.76
C GLY A 71 1.33 5.27 13.91
N ASN A 72 2.38 5.84 14.50
CA ASN A 72 3.63 6.16 13.82
C ASN A 72 4.75 5.26 14.32
N GLY A 73 5.68 4.87 13.45
CA GLY A 73 6.84 4.11 13.88
C GLY A 73 7.54 3.33 12.77
N PRO A 74 8.57 2.57 13.13
CA PRO A 74 9.39 1.83 12.17
C PRO A 74 8.63 0.66 11.56
N THR A 75 9.13 0.22 10.41
CA THR A 75 8.77 -1.07 9.81
C THR A 75 9.96 -2.03 9.86
N LYS A 76 9.71 -3.32 9.73
CA LYS A 76 10.75 -4.32 9.45
C LYS A 76 10.15 -5.49 8.68
N VAL A 77 10.99 -6.18 7.93
CA VAL A 77 10.63 -7.45 7.29
C VAL A 77 11.45 -8.58 7.90
N ILE A 78 10.81 -9.72 8.11
CA ILE A 78 11.38 -10.93 8.71
C ILE A 78 11.11 -12.09 7.75
N TRP A 79 12.08 -12.98 7.57
CA TRP A 79 11.89 -14.23 6.84
C TRP A 79 12.90 -15.29 7.28
N THR A 80 12.57 -16.56 7.05
CA THR A 80 13.47 -17.70 7.23
C THR A 80 13.92 -18.23 5.88
N ASP A 81 15.24 -18.28 5.65
CA ASP A 81 15.83 -18.77 4.41
C ASP A 81 15.80 -20.32 4.30
N SER A 82 16.28 -20.83 3.16
CA SER A 82 16.35 -22.28 2.91
C SER A 82 17.32 -23.03 3.83
N ALA A 83 18.27 -22.33 4.45
CA ALA A 83 19.17 -22.87 5.47
C ALA A 83 18.57 -22.81 6.88
N ARG A 84 17.27 -22.45 7.00
CA ARG A 84 16.54 -22.31 8.26
C ARG A 84 17.09 -21.20 9.17
N LYS A 85 17.76 -20.21 8.57
CA LYS A 85 18.22 -19.02 9.28
C LYS A 85 17.21 -17.89 9.11
N GLU A 86 16.85 -17.27 10.23
CA GLU A 86 16.03 -16.06 10.24
C GLU A 86 16.87 -14.84 9.86
N HIS A 87 16.27 -13.95 9.07
CA HIS A 87 16.78 -12.64 8.74
C HIS A 87 15.74 -11.60 9.15
N THR A 88 16.22 -10.48 9.68
CA THR A 88 15.40 -9.31 10.00
C THR A 88 16.06 -8.08 9.39
N VAL A 89 15.29 -7.27 8.66
CA VAL A 89 15.78 -6.04 8.04
C VAL A 89 14.84 -4.90 8.38
N ALA A 90 15.41 -3.83 8.96
CA ALA A 90 14.67 -2.60 9.24
C ALA A 90 14.25 -1.91 7.94
N GLY A 91 13.08 -1.30 7.97
CA GLY A 91 12.50 -0.53 6.87
C GLY A 91 12.30 0.95 7.21
N PRO A 92 11.58 1.68 6.35
CA PRO A 92 11.25 3.08 6.58
C PRO A 92 10.32 3.26 7.78
N GLU A 93 10.31 4.47 8.33
CA GLU A 93 9.29 4.89 9.28
C GLU A 93 7.98 5.21 8.55
N LEU A 94 6.86 4.71 9.07
CA LEU A 94 5.53 5.00 8.57
C LEU A 94 4.80 5.93 9.53
N GLN A 95 4.01 6.84 8.97
CA GLN A 95 3.18 7.78 9.70
C GLN A 95 1.73 7.61 9.31
N GLU A 96 0.83 7.80 10.27
CA GLU A 96 -0.60 7.75 10.05
C GLU A 96 -1.03 8.73 8.95
N GLY A 97 -1.97 8.28 8.13
CA GLY A 97 -2.45 9.02 6.96
C GLY A 97 -1.62 8.84 5.69
N LEU A 98 -0.43 8.20 5.74
CA LEU A 98 0.26 7.83 4.51
C LEU A 98 -0.49 6.73 3.74
N GLN A 99 -0.42 6.82 2.42
CA GLN A 99 -1.01 5.91 1.46
C GLN A 99 -0.12 5.76 0.23
N GLY A 100 -0.41 4.77 -0.60
CA GLY A 100 0.37 4.47 -1.81
C GLY A 100 0.99 3.08 -1.73
N ARG A 101 2.19 2.92 -2.29
CA ARG A 101 2.85 1.62 -2.41
C ARG A 101 4.12 1.50 -1.57
N LEU A 102 4.27 0.37 -0.90
CA LEU A 102 5.46 -0.04 -0.17
C LEU A 102 5.94 -1.39 -0.74
N THR A 103 7.10 -1.41 -1.39
CA THR A 103 7.66 -2.67 -1.93
C THR A 103 8.90 -3.06 -1.15
N VAL A 104 8.98 -4.34 -0.80
CA VAL A 104 10.11 -4.96 -0.10
C VAL A 104 10.62 -6.10 -0.96
N ALA A 105 11.83 -5.99 -1.49
CA ALA A 105 12.47 -7.07 -2.25
C ALA A 105 13.50 -7.79 -1.37
N LEU A 106 13.19 -9.03 -1.00
CA LEU A 106 14.06 -9.91 -0.23
C LEU A 106 15.21 -10.40 -1.12
N SER A 107 16.42 -10.39 -0.57
CA SER A 107 17.60 -11.04 -1.14
C SER A 107 18.01 -12.22 -0.26
N ALA A 108 19.15 -12.87 -0.53
CA ALA A 108 19.61 -14.02 0.25
C ALA A 108 19.72 -13.73 1.76
N THR A 109 20.17 -12.53 2.16
CA THR A 109 20.42 -12.19 3.57
C THR A 109 20.04 -10.75 3.96
N SER A 110 19.37 -10.03 3.07
CA SER A 110 18.98 -8.62 3.27
C SER A 110 17.71 -8.31 2.50
N ALA A 111 17.20 -7.08 2.59
CA ALA A 111 16.04 -6.63 1.85
C ALA A 111 16.22 -5.18 1.39
N THR A 112 15.66 -4.85 0.24
CA THR A 112 15.61 -3.47 -0.27
C THR A 112 14.18 -2.94 -0.21
N TRP A 113 14.06 -1.67 0.17
CA TRP A 113 12.77 -1.01 0.37
C TRP A 113 12.57 0.06 -0.70
N ASN A 114 11.39 0.09 -1.29
CA ASN A 114 10.96 1.14 -2.21
C ASN A 114 9.63 1.73 -1.71
N THR A 115 9.64 3.03 -1.43
CA THR A 115 8.49 3.77 -0.91
C THR A 115 7.95 4.72 -1.96
N GLN A 116 6.69 4.54 -2.31
CA GLN A 116 5.92 5.47 -3.14
C GLN A 116 4.71 5.93 -2.32
N LEU A 117 5.02 6.54 -1.18
CA LEU A 117 4.04 6.96 -0.17
C LEU A 117 3.82 8.46 -0.21
N HIS A 118 2.57 8.86 -0.07
CA HIS A 118 2.12 10.25 -0.01
C HIS A 118 0.97 10.36 0.99
N ARG A 119 0.56 11.58 1.29
CA ARG A 119 -0.61 11.89 2.13
C ARG A 119 -1.78 12.30 1.25
#